data_AF-A0A2V2EH55-F1
#
_entry.id   AF-A0A2V2EH55-F1
#
_cell.length_a   1.000
_cell.length_b   1.000
_cell.length_c   1.000
_cell.angle_alpha   90.00
_cell.angle_beta   90.00
_cell.angle_gamma   90.00
#
_symmetry.space_group_name_H-M   'P 1'
#
loop_
_entity.id
_entity.type
_entity.pdbx_description
1 polymer ?
#
loop_
_entity_poly.entity_id
_entity_poly.type
_entity_poly.pdbx_seq_one_letter_code
_entity_poly.pdbx_strand_id
1 'polypeptide(L)'
;MTMLDMAKKDILPAVTKYSKMLAETASLKASVGEMISCEAEVTQLKNISALSASLFHKIEALDSAVMGAKEHESDSLDTATYYKDSVLPAMQELRAVADALEMLVGGEFWPFPTYGELLFSV
;
A
#
# COMPACT_ATOMS: atom_id res chain seq x y z
N MET A 1 -13.91 -5.13 -6.69
CA MET A 1 -12.83 -6.13 -6.88
C MET A 1 -12.06 -6.16 -5.58
N THR A 2 -11.93 -7.32 -4.93
CA THR A 2 -11.45 -7.43 -3.54
C THR A 2 -10.10 -6.73 -3.29
N MET A 3 -9.11 -6.87 -4.18
CA MET A 3 -7.80 -6.23 -4.00
C MET A 3 -7.84 -4.70 -4.03
N LEU A 4 -8.64 -4.09 -4.91
CA LEU A 4 -8.81 -2.63 -4.95
C LEU A 4 -9.48 -2.11 -3.69
N ASP A 5 -10.48 -2.84 -3.19
CA ASP A 5 -11.16 -2.51 -1.94
C ASP A 5 -10.17 -2.57 -0.77
N MET A 6 -9.38 -3.65 -0.66
CA MET A 6 -8.35 -3.79 0.38
C MET A 6 -7.32 -2.67 0.33
N ALA A 7 -6.80 -2.34 -0.85
CA ALA A 7 -5.79 -1.30 -1.00
C ALA A 7 -6.33 0.10 -0.68
N LYS A 8 -7.54 0.43 -1.15
CA LYS A 8 -8.17 1.76 -0.95
C LYS A 8 -8.69 1.96 0.48
N LYS A 9 -9.32 0.94 1.07
CA LYS A 9 -10.08 1.06 2.32
C LYS A 9 -9.32 0.61 3.55
N ASP A 10 -8.34 -0.29 3.40
CA ASP A 10 -7.61 -0.85 4.54
C ASP A 10 -6.15 -0.37 4.55
N ILE A 11 -5.39 -0.64 3.48
CA ILE A 11 -3.93 -0.36 3.43
C ILE A 11 -3.65 1.15 3.43
N LEU A 12 -4.26 1.89 2.49
CA LEU A 12 -3.96 3.32 2.34
C LEU A 12 -4.30 4.15 3.61
N PRO A 13 -5.45 3.92 4.29
CA PRO A 13 -5.73 4.57 5.57
C PRO A 13 -4.79 4.17 6.71
N ALA A 14 -4.40 2.89 6.79
CA ALA A 14 -3.44 2.41 7.78
C ALA A 14 -2.08 3.12 7.65
N VAL A 15 -1.56 3.18 6.42
CA VAL A 15 -0.30 3.85 6.08
C VAL A 15 -0.37 5.36 6.40
N THR A 16 -1.51 6.00 6.10
CA THR A 16 -1.74 7.41 6.40
C THR A 16 -1.73 7.68 7.91
N LYS A 17 -2.40 6.81 8.69
CA LYS A 17 -2.45 6.91 10.15
C LYS A 17 -1.06 6.75 10.77
N TYR A 18 -0.26 5.79 10.29
CA TYR A 18 1.11 5.60 10.77
C TYR A 18 2.02 6.76 10.39
N SER A 19 1.90 7.28 9.16
CA SER A 19 2.63 8.48 8.70
C SER A 19 2.34 9.71 9.57
N LYS A 20 1.08 9.89 9.97
CA LYS A 20 0.69 10.96 10.90
C LYS A 20 1.41 10.83 12.25
N MET A 21 1.42 9.62 12.83
CA MET A 21 2.08 9.36 14.12
C MET A 21 3.59 9.66 14.04
N LEU A 22 4.26 9.23 12.96
CA LEU A 22 5.68 9.53 12.75
C LEU A 22 5.94 11.03 12.62
N ALA A 23 5.09 11.75 11.89
CA ALA A 23 5.21 13.21 11.72
C ALA A 23 5.01 13.97 13.04
N GLU A 24 4.01 13.57 13.84
CA GLU A 24 3.77 14.13 15.18
C GLU A 24 4.97 13.87 16.11
N THR A 25 5.50 12.65 16.10
CA THR A 25 6.68 12.27 16.89
C THR A 25 7.91 13.10 16.51
N ALA A 26 8.18 13.26 15.21
CA ALA A 26 9.29 14.06 14.71
C ALA A 26 9.15 15.54 15.11
N SER A 27 7.93 16.08 15.02
CA SER A 27 7.64 17.47 15.42
C SER A 27 7.82 17.68 16.93
N LEU A 28 7.38 16.73 17.75
CA LEU A 28 7.54 16.79 19.20
C LEU A 28 9.02 16.73 19.60
N LYS A 29 9.80 15.80 19.02
CA LYS A 29 11.24 15.72 19.26
C LYS A 29 11.97 17.01 18.90
N ALA A 30 11.63 17.59 17.75
CA ALA A 30 12.20 18.88 17.31
C ALA A 30 11.88 20.02 18.29
N SER A 31 10.70 19.99 18.95
CA SER A 31 10.31 21.01 19.92
C SER A 31 11.04 20.92 21.27
N VAL A 32 11.58 19.75 21.63
CA VAL A 32 12.30 19.54 22.90
C VAL A 32 13.73 20.12 22.85
N GLY A 33 14.37 20.12 21.69
CA GLY A 33 15.66 20.78 21.46
C GLY A 33 16.58 20.05 20.48
N GLU A 34 17.57 20.78 19.95
CA GLU A 34 18.49 20.32 18.89
C GLU A 34 19.38 19.11 19.25
N MET A 35 19.43 18.70 20.52
CA MET A 35 20.18 17.52 20.95
C MET A 35 19.46 16.19 20.66
N ILE A 36 18.17 16.21 20.30
CA ILE A 36 17.41 15.01 19.97
C ILE A 36 17.34 14.86 18.45
N SER A 37 17.93 13.78 17.92
CA SER A 37 17.86 13.47 16.49
C SER A 37 16.45 13.01 16.09
N CYS A 38 15.93 13.59 15.00
CA CYS A 38 14.70 13.17 14.31
C CYS A 38 14.99 12.44 12.99
N GLU A 39 16.25 12.08 12.73
CA GLU A 39 16.68 11.53 11.45
C GLU A 39 15.94 10.24 11.07
N ALA A 40 15.72 9.36 12.05
CA ALA A 40 15.05 8.08 11.86
C ALA A 40 13.59 8.27 11.40
N GLU A 41 12.81 9.07 12.12
CA GLU A 41 11.39 9.33 11.81
C GLU A 41 11.23 10.02 10.46
N VAL A 42 12.08 11.02 10.19
CA VAL A 42 12.03 11.76 8.92
C VAL A 42 12.39 10.85 7.74
N THR A 43 13.39 9.99 7.90
CA THR A 43 13.79 9.05 6.84
C THR A 43 12.69 8.01 6.59
N GLN A 44 12.11 7.45 7.64
CA GLN A 44 11.01 6.50 7.53
C GLN A 44 9.77 7.14 6.90
N LEU A 45 9.42 8.36 7.32
CA LEU A 45 8.30 9.11 6.76
C LEU A 45 8.48 9.42 5.27
N LYS A 46 9.71 9.77 4.83
CA LYS A 46 10.02 9.95 3.40
C LYS A 46 9.77 8.68 2.59
N ASN A 47 10.26 7.54 3.08
CA ASN A 47 10.09 6.25 2.40
C ASN A 47 8.60 5.86 2.31
N ILE A 48 7.87 6.00 3.42
CA ILE A 48 6.44 5.69 3.46
C ILE A 48 5.64 6.65 2.57
N SER A 49 5.98 7.94 2.55
CA SER A 49 5.31 8.92 1.69
C SER A 49 5.49 8.58 0.20
N ALA A 50 6.70 8.22 -0.22
CA ALA A 50 6.98 7.80 -1.58
C ALA A 50 6.20 6.53 -1.97
N LEU A 51 6.21 5.52 -1.09
CA LEU A 51 5.47 4.28 -1.33
C LEU A 51 3.95 4.47 -1.28
N SER A 52 3.43 5.35 -0.43
CA SER A 52 2.01 5.68 -0.35
C SER A 52 1.52 6.36 -1.63
N ALA A 53 2.30 7.29 -2.19
CA ALA A 53 2.01 7.89 -3.49
C ALA A 53 2.06 6.84 -4.61
N SER A 54 3.07 5.97 -4.60
CA SER A 54 3.15 4.84 -5.54
C SER A 54 1.93 3.92 -5.43
N LEU A 55 1.51 3.56 -4.22
CA LEU A 55 0.35 2.71 -3.95
C LEU A 55 -0.90 3.33 -4.55
N PHE A 56 -1.12 4.64 -4.32
CA PHE A 56 -2.24 5.37 -4.90
C PHE A 56 -2.27 5.29 -6.43
N HIS A 57 -1.14 5.54 -7.09
CA HIS A 57 -1.07 5.44 -8.56
C HIS A 57 -1.26 4.01 -9.07
N LYS A 58 -0.75 2.99 -8.37
CA LYS A 58 -0.98 1.58 -8.74
C LYS A 58 -2.44 1.17 -8.56
N ILE A 59 -3.12 1.72 -7.54
CA ILE A 59 -4.57 1.55 -7.37
C ILE A 59 -5.31 2.12 -8.58
N GLU A 60 -5.00 3.36 -9.01
CA GLU A 60 -5.64 3.98 -10.18
C GLU A 60 -5.36 3.20 -11.47
N ALA A 61 -4.13 2.72 -11.65
CA ALA A 61 -3.75 1.90 -12.80
C ALA A 61 -4.52 0.57 -12.85
N LEU A 62 -4.65 -0.12 -11.71
CA LEU A 62 -5.44 -1.36 -11.63
C LEU A 62 -6.93 -1.09 -11.86
N ASP A 63 -7.48 -0.01 -11.30
CA ASP A 63 -8.88 0.37 -11.51
C ASP A 63 -9.15 0.63 -13.00
N SER A 64 -8.26 1.35 -13.67
CA SER A 64 -8.32 1.61 -15.11
C SER A 64 -8.20 0.32 -15.94
N ALA A 65 -7.26 -0.57 -15.59
CA ALA A 65 -7.10 -1.86 -16.26
C ALA A 65 -8.38 -2.70 -16.15
N VAL A 66 -8.98 -2.76 -14.96
CA VAL A 66 -10.24 -3.48 -14.73
C VAL A 66 -11.41 -2.85 -15.50
N MET A 67 -11.47 -1.52 -15.60
CA MET A 67 -12.48 -0.86 -16.43
C MET A 67 -12.31 -1.17 -17.92
N GLY A 68 -11.07 -1.18 -18.42
CA GLY A 68 -10.77 -1.53 -19.81
C GLY A 68 -11.13 -2.97 -20.18
N ALA A 69 -11.17 -3.90 -19.21
CA ALA A 69 -11.60 -5.27 -19.46
C ALA A 69 -13.04 -5.37 -20.01
N LYS A 70 -13.88 -4.37 -19.73
CA LYS A 70 -15.26 -4.30 -20.24
C LYS A 70 -15.33 -4.17 -21.77
N GLU A 71 -14.27 -3.63 -22.39
CA GLU A 71 -14.18 -3.49 -23.84
C GLU A 71 -13.94 -4.84 -24.54
N HIS A 72 -13.53 -5.87 -23.79
CA HIS A 72 -13.20 -7.20 -24.28
C HIS A 72 -14.25 -8.27 -23.93
N GLU A 73 -15.39 -7.89 -23.33
CA GLU A 73 -16.44 -8.81 -22.85
C GLU A 73 -17.19 -9.57 -23.95
N SER A 74 -17.03 -9.18 -25.22
CA SER A 74 -17.71 -9.82 -26.35
C SER A 74 -17.21 -11.22 -26.67
N ASP A 75 -15.96 -11.55 -26.32
CA ASP A 75 -15.38 -12.87 -26.48
C ASP A 75 -14.66 -13.30 -25.20
N SER A 76 -15.03 -14.48 -24.69
CA SER A 76 -14.43 -15.11 -23.52
C SER A 76 -12.91 -15.28 -23.63
N LEU A 77 -12.37 -15.57 -24.83
CA LEU A 77 -10.92 -15.74 -25.01
C LEU A 77 -10.19 -14.40 -24.98
N ASP A 78 -10.77 -13.37 -25.60
CA ASP A 78 -10.23 -12.02 -25.58
C ASP A 78 -10.26 -11.42 -24.17
N THR A 79 -11.39 -11.57 -23.46
CA THR A 79 -11.49 -11.21 -22.04
C THR A 79 -10.40 -11.90 -21.22
N ALA A 80 -10.25 -13.22 -21.34
CA ALA A 80 -9.26 -13.97 -20.57
C ALA A 80 -7.82 -13.52 -20.87
N THR A 81 -7.53 -13.23 -22.14
CA THR A 81 -6.22 -12.74 -22.59
C THR A 81 -5.94 -11.35 -22.01
N TYR A 82 -6.92 -10.44 -22.05
CA TYR A 82 -6.78 -9.11 -21.47
C TYR A 82 -6.56 -9.15 -19.95
N TYR A 83 -7.29 -9.99 -19.22
CA TYR A 83 -7.06 -10.15 -17.78
C TYR A 83 -5.66 -10.69 -17.49
N LYS A 84 -5.18 -11.65 -18.28
CA LYS A 84 -3.83 -12.22 -18.15
C LYS A 84 -2.74 -11.17 -18.41
N ASP A 85 -2.91 -10.35 -19.43
CA ASP A 85 -1.85 -9.48 -19.96
C ASP A 85 -1.90 -8.04 -19.40
N SER A 86 -3.05 -7.60 -18.87
CA SER A 86 -3.23 -6.23 -18.35
C SER A 86 -3.57 -6.21 -16.86
N VAL A 87 -4.59 -6.97 -16.42
CA VAL A 87 -5.09 -6.90 -15.04
C VAL A 87 -4.15 -7.62 -14.06
N LEU A 88 -3.71 -8.84 -14.37
CA LEU A 88 -2.79 -9.60 -13.50
C LEU A 88 -1.46 -8.87 -13.27
N PRO A 89 -0.79 -8.29 -14.29
CA PRO A 89 0.41 -7.49 -14.05
C PRO A 89 0.14 -6.27 -13.17
N ALA A 90 -0.97 -5.54 -13.38
CA ALA A 90 -1.34 -4.41 -12.52
C ALA A 90 -1.59 -4.83 -11.06
N MET A 91 -2.17 -6.02 -10.84
CA MET A 91 -2.34 -6.60 -9.51
C MET A 91 -0.99 -6.94 -8.86
N GLN A 92 -0.04 -7.50 -9.61
CA GLN A 92 1.30 -7.83 -9.09
C GLN A 92 2.06 -6.56 -8.70
N GLU A 93 1.99 -5.52 -9.52
CA GLU A 93 2.61 -4.22 -9.25
C GLU A 93 2.01 -3.56 -8.00
N LEU A 94 0.69 -3.57 -7.85
CA LEU A 94 0.03 -3.06 -6.65
C LEU A 94 0.46 -3.85 -5.40
N ARG A 95 0.52 -5.18 -5.52
CA ARG A 95 0.95 -6.06 -4.43
C ARG A 95 2.40 -5.78 -4.01
N ALA A 96 3.32 -5.61 -4.95
CA ALA A 96 4.72 -5.35 -4.64
C ALA A 96 4.89 -4.07 -3.79
N VAL A 97 4.11 -3.03 -4.07
CA VAL A 97 4.12 -1.79 -3.27
C VAL A 97 3.50 -2.01 -1.89
N ALA A 98 2.40 -2.77 -1.80
CA ALA A 98 1.77 -3.12 -0.53
C ALA A 98 2.70 -3.94 0.38
N ASP A 99 3.38 -4.96 -0.17
CA ASP A 99 4.33 -5.81 0.55
C ASP A 99 5.54 -4.98 1.05
N ALA A 100 5.99 -3.99 0.27
CA ALA A 100 7.04 -3.06 0.72
C ALA A 100 6.57 -2.15 1.88
N LEU A 101 5.29 -1.73 1.87
CA LEU A 101 4.70 -0.95 2.96
C LEU A 101 4.51 -1.79 4.24
N GLU A 102 4.15 -3.06 4.11
CA GLU A 102 4.02 -4.00 5.24
C GLU A 102 5.31 -4.04 6.08
N MET A 103 6.46 -4.03 5.43
CA MET A 103 7.77 -4.07 6.11
C MET A 103 8.13 -2.77 6.85
N LEU A 104 7.44 -1.66 6.56
CA LEU A 104 7.75 -0.33 7.10
C LEU A 104 6.72 0.19 8.08
N VAL A 105 5.48 -0.29 8.00
CA VAL A 105 4.38 0.13 8.88
C VAL A 105 4.42 -0.72 10.15
N GLY A 106 4.26 -0.07 11.30
CA GLY A 106 4.20 -0.79 12.58
C GLY A 106 3.02 -1.77 12.62
N GLY A 107 3.24 -2.98 13.14
CA GLY A 107 2.24 -4.06 13.14
C GLY A 107 0.88 -3.68 13.75
N GLU A 108 0.85 -2.81 14.76
CA GLU A 108 -0.40 -2.29 15.36
C GLU A 108 -1.27 -1.49 14.36
N PHE A 109 -0.62 -0.86 13.37
CA PHE A 109 -1.30 -0.09 12.34
C PHE A 109 -1.64 -0.92 11.11
N TRP A 110 -0.94 -2.02 10.88
CA TRP A 110 -1.17 -2.86 9.70
C TRP A 110 -2.48 -3.66 9.89
N PRO A 111 -3.42 -3.61 8.93
CA PRO A 111 -4.76 -4.15 9.12
C PRO A 111 -4.82 -5.68 8.94
N PHE A 112 -3.72 -6.30 8.51
CA PHE A 112 -3.67 -7.72 8.20
C PHE A 112 -2.71 -8.44 9.14
N PRO A 113 -3.04 -9.68 9.54
CA PRO A 113 -2.11 -10.50 10.27
C PRO A 113 -0.89 -10.81 9.39
N THR A 114 0.28 -10.84 10.01
CA THR A 114 1.50 -11.31 9.37
C THR A 114 1.38 -12.79 9.00
N TYR A 115 2.22 -13.26 8.08
CA TYR A 115 2.27 -14.70 7.76
C TYR A 115 2.60 -15.57 8.98
N GLY A 116 3.40 -15.06 9.92
CA GLY A 116 3.68 -15.77 11.17
C GLY A 116 2.44 -15.95 12.03
N GLU A 117 1.62 -14.91 12.15
CA GLU A 117 0.34 -14.99 12.86
C GLU A 117 -0.61 -15.93 12.14
N LEU A 118 -0.79 -15.78 10.82
CA LEU A 118 -1.69 -16.65 10.06
C LEU A 118 -1.34 -18.15 10.15
N LEU A 119 -0.05 -18.48 10.20
CA LEU A 119 0.42 -19.86 10.15
C LEU A 119 0.65 -20.48 11.52
N PHE A 120 0.89 -19.68 12.56
CA PHE A 120 1.33 -20.15 13.87
C PHE A 120 0.64 -19.50 15.07
N SER A 121 -0.37 -18.63 14.89
CA SER A 121 -1.21 -18.19 16.00
C SER A 121 -2.16 -19.33 16.39
N VAL A 122 -1.81 -20.07 17.46
CA VAL A 122 -2.65 -21.06 18.14
C VAL A 122 -3.04 -20.54 19.50
#